data_AF-A0A0M1MZ85-F1
#
_entry.id   AF-A0A0M1MZ85-F1
#
_cell.length_a   1.000
_cell.length_b   1.000
_cell.length_c   1.000
_cell.angle_alpha   90.00
_cell.angle_beta   90.00
_cell.angle_gamma   90.00
#
_symmetry.space_group_name_H-M   'P 1'
#
loop_
_entity.id
_entity.type
_entity.pdbx_description
1 polymer ?
#
loop_
_entity_poly.entity_id
_entity_poly.type
_entity_poly.pdbx_seq_one_letter_code
_entity_poly.pdbx_strand_id
1 'polypeptide(L)'
;MFRLKNQFKIIYLCLISFILLLFIFNNPLMAMHNGNATPNNGHHNTNFETKAHILQEMNREQAAIVQQIFNARNNNDSEEIINNLVRQNIQLSQRISTQQINLHNAMPHENNRNQLNNSNNRRR
;
A
#
# COMPACT_ATOMS: atom_id res chain seq x y z
N MET A 1 29.13 19.66 21.73
CA MET A 1 29.16 18.42 20.91
C MET A 1 27.88 17.56 21.01
N PHE A 2 26.72 18.12 21.39
CA PHE A 2 25.48 17.34 21.59
C PHE A 2 24.44 17.42 20.45
N ARG A 3 24.59 18.35 19.50
CA ARG A 3 23.59 18.59 18.44
C ARG A 3 23.63 17.61 17.27
N LEU A 4 24.74 16.89 17.04
CA LEU A 4 24.84 15.94 15.94
C LEU A 4 24.05 14.64 16.16
N LYS A 5 23.82 14.22 17.41
CA LYS A 5 23.19 12.92 17.70
C LYS A 5 21.71 12.85 17.27
N ASN A 6 20.98 13.97 17.32
CA ASN A 6 19.56 14.00 16.88
C ASN A 6 19.39 14.06 15.36
N GLN A 7 20.38 14.59 14.63
CA GLN A 7 20.33 14.69 13.17
C GLN A 7 20.44 13.30 12.52
N PHE A 8 21.30 12.43 13.06
CA PHE A 8 21.42 11.05 12.57
C PHE A 8 20.13 10.24 12.77
N LYS A 9 19.38 10.45 13.85
CA LYS A 9 18.08 9.78 14.06
C LYS A 9 17.04 10.19 13.02
N ILE A 10 17.01 11.47 12.63
CA ILE A 10 16.08 12.00 11.63
C ILE A 10 16.43 11.45 10.23
N ILE A 11 17.71 11.42 9.90
CA ILE A 11 18.21 10.86 8.64
C ILE A 11 17.85 9.37 8.54
N TYR A 12 18.02 8.61 9.62
CA TYR A 12 17.69 7.18 9.65
C TYR A 12 16.19 6.92 9.45
N LEU A 13 15.35 7.77 10.06
CA LEU A 13 13.89 7.66 9.95
C LEU A 13 13.40 8.03 8.53
N CYS A 14 14.01 9.06 7.91
CA CYS A 14 13.75 9.39 6.51
C CYS A 14 14.20 8.29 5.55
N LEU A 15 15.38 7.69 5.77
CA LEU A 15 15.91 6.61 4.95
C LEU A 15 15.02 5.37 4.98
N ILE A 16 14.57 4.94 6.17
CA ILE A 16 13.65 3.80 6.31
C ILE A 16 12.33 4.09 5.57
N SER A 17 11.79 5.30 5.71
CA SER A 17 10.56 5.68 5.01
C SER A 17 10.74 5.67 3.48
N PHE A 18 11.89 6.11 2.97
CA PHE A 18 12.19 6.11 1.53
C PHE A 18 12.33 4.69 0.97
N ILE A 19 12.97 3.78 1.72
CA ILE A 19 13.12 2.38 1.32
C ILE A 19 11.75 1.70 1.25
N LEU A 20 10.89 1.91 2.26
CA LEU A 20 9.50 1.40 2.24
C LEU A 20 8.71 1.94 1.05
N LEU A 21 8.89 3.21 0.69
CA LEU A 21 8.25 3.84 -0.45
C LEU A 21 8.71 3.23 -1.79
N LEU A 22 10.01 2.96 -1.94
CA LEU A 22 10.56 2.32 -3.13
C LEU A 22 9.98 0.91 -3.36
N PHE A 23 9.73 0.14 -2.30
CA PHE A 23 9.08 -1.17 -2.42
C PHE A 23 7.61 -1.08 -2.86
N ILE A 24 6.91 0.02 -2.56
CA ILE A 24 5.53 0.24 -3.04
C ILE A 24 5.51 0.55 -4.53
N PHE A 25 6.39 1.44 -5.00
CA PHE A 25 6.40 1.88 -6.41
C PHE A 25 7.02 0.87 -7.38
N ASN A 26 7.87 -0.05 -6.92
CA ASN A 26 8.54 -1.03 -7.78
C ASN A 26 7.73 -2.32 -8.01
N ASN A 27 6.47 -2.36 -7.58
CA ASN A 27 5.55 -3.42 -8.00
C ASN A 27 4.92 -3.02 -9.35
N PRO A 28 5.10 -3.81 -10.42
CA PRO A 28 4.53 -3.54 -11.74
C PRO A 28 3.03 -3.89 -11.78
N LEU A 29 2.25 -3.44 -10.79
CA LEU A 29 0.80 -3.56 -10.74
C LEU A 29 0.09 -2.44 -11.52
N MET A 30 0.83 -1.42 -11.96
CA MET A 30 0.33 -0.27 -12.73
C MET A 30 0.70 -0.34 -14.22
N ALA A 31 0.34 -1.45 -14.88
CA ALA A 31 0.26 -1.49 -16.34
C ALA A 31 -0.73 -2.57 -16.79
N MET A 32 -1.95 -2.55 -16.25
CA MET A 32 -3.02 -3.36 -16.83
C MET A 32 -3.45 -2.71 -18.13
N HIS A 33 -2.94 -3.31 -19.20
CA HIS A 33 -3.16 -3.03 -20.61
C HIS A 33 -4.65 -2.87 -20.92
N ASN A 34 -5.02 -1.73 -21.51
CA ASN A 34 -6.37 -1.42 -22.00
C ASN A 34 -6.63 -2.23 -23.30
N GLY A 35 -6.92 -3.52 -23.15
CA GLY A 35 -7.38 -4.38 -24.25
C GLY A 35 -8.88 -4.59 -24.16
N ASN A 36 -9.62 -4.05 -25.13
CA ASN A 36 -11.07 -4.15 -25.35
C ASN A 36 -11.80 -5.28 -24.58
N ALA A 37 -12.50 -4.90 -23.51
CA ALA A 37 -13.35 -5.80 -22.77
C ALA A 37 -14.68 -6.03 -23.51
N THR A 38 -14.79 -7.19 -24.17
CA THR A 38 -16.10 -7.81 -24.44
C THR A 38 -16.82 -8.06 -23.09
N PRO A 39 -18.12 -7.74 -22.95
CA PRO A 39 -18.84 -7.91 -21.71
C PRO A 39 -19.17 -9.40 -21.54
N ASN A 40 -18.26 -10.14 -20.92
CA ASN A 40 -18.57 -11.46 -20.40
C ASN A 40 -19.04 -11.29 -18.96
N ASN A 41 -20.17 -11.89 -18.61
CA ASN A 41 -20.84 -11.82 -17.30
C ASN A 41 -20.03 -12.56 -16.20
N GLY A 42 -18.76 -12.19 -16.04
CA GLY A 42 -17.87 -12.67 -15.01
C GLY A 42 -18.20 -11.99 -13.70
N HIS A 43 -18.49 -12.80 -12.69
CA HIS A 43 -18.70 -12.42 -11.29
C HIS A 43 -17.68 -11.35 -10.85
N HIS A 44 -18.11 -10.09 -10.84
CA HIS A 44 -17.29 -8.96 -10.43
C HIS A 44 -16.88 -9.19 -8.97
N ASN A 45 -15.59 -9.43 -8.72
CA ASN A 45 -15.07 -9.68 -7.37
C ASN A 45 -14.98 -8.35 -6.61
N THR A 46 -16.15 -7.80 -6.27
CA THR A 46 -16.34 -6.54 -5.55
C THR A 46 -15.55 -6.49 -4.25
N ASN A 47 -15.25 -7.64 -3.65
CA ASN A 47 -14.48 -7.76 -2.42
C ASN A 47 -13.00 -7.36 -2.60
N PHE A 48 -12.35 -7.77 -3.70
CA PHE A 48 -10.97 -7.38 -3.98
C PHE A 48 -10.84 -5.88 -4.23
N GLU A 49 -11.69 -5.34 -5.10
CA GLU A 49 -11.70 -3.91 -5.43
C GLU A 49 -11.98 -3.03 -4.21
N THR A 50 -12.97 -3.43 -3.38
CA THR A 50 -13.26 -2.73 -2.13
C THR A 50 -12.05 -2.73 -1.20
N LYS A 51 -11.36 -3.89 -1.05
CA LYS A 51 -10.16 -3.97 -0.20
C LYS A 51 -9.00 -3.12 -0.75
N ALA A 52 -8.85 -3.04 -2.07
CA ALA A 52 -7.83 -2.23 -2.72
C ALA A 52 -8.10 -0.72 -2.50
N HIS A 53 -9.35 -0.28 -2.65
CA HIS A 53 -9.75 1.09 -2.38
C HIS A 53 -9.52 1.48 -0.92
N ILE A 54 -9.89 0.61 0.03
CA ILE A 54 -9.63 0.83 1.46
C ILE A 54 -8.12 0.99 1.72
N LEU A 55 -7.28 0.14 1.11
CA LEU A 55 -5.84 0.25 1.24
C LEU A 55 -5.30 1.57 0.67
N GLN A 56 -5.82 1.99 -0.48
CA GLN A 56 -5.44 3.26 -1.11
C GLN A 56 -5.78 4.47 -0.22
N GLU A 57 -6.99 4.52 0.34
CA GLU A 57 -7.41 5.59 1.24
C GLU A 57 -6.55 5.64 2.52
N MET A 58 -6.24 4.50 3.12
CA MET A 58 -5.35 4.47 4.28
C MET A 58 -3.93 4.95 3.96
N ASN A 59 -3.39 4.61 2.78
CA ASN A 59 -2.08 5.12 2.36
C ASN A 59 -2.12 6.65 2.15
N ARG A 60 -3.23 7.19 1.62
CA ARG A 60 -3.44 8.63 1.48
C ARG A 60 -3.49 9.33 2.84
N GLU A 61 -4.21 8.76 3.80
CA GLU A 61 -4.27 9.26 5.17
C GLU A 61 -2.89 9.23 5.84
N GLN A 62 -2.12 8.15 5.64
CA GLN A 62 -0.76 8.03 6.15
C GLN A 62 0.14 9.15 5.62
N ALA A 63 0.08 9.43 4.32
CA ALA A 63 0.82 10.54 3.72
C ALA A 63 0.44 11.90 4.33
N ALA A 64 -0.85 12.11 4.60
CA ALA A 64 -1.33 13.34 5.25
C ALA A 64 -0.79 13.48 6.68
N ILE A 65 -0.80 12.40 7.48
CA ILE A 65 -0.23 12.42 8.84
C ILE A 65 1.27 12.69 8.80
N VAL A 66 2.00 12.06 7.86
CA VAL A 66 3.44 12.32 7.67
C VAL A 66 3.70 13.78 7.36
N GLN A 67 2.90 14.39 6.48
CA GLN A 67 3.02 15.83 6.18
C GLN A 67 2.73 16.69 7.42
N GLN A 68 1.75 16.33 8.24
CA GLN A 68 1.46 17.02 9.50
C GLN A 68 2.63 16.93 10.47
N ILE A 69 3.31 15.77 10.57
CA ILE A 69 4.51 15.61 11.41
C ILE A 69 5.63 16.55 10.93
N PHE A 70 5.85 16.63 9.61
CA PHE A 70 6.85 17.55 9.04
C PHE A 70 6.51 19.01 9.34
N ASN A 71 5.26 19.41 9.12
CA ASN A 71 4.81 20.78 9.38
C ASN A 71 4.90 21.13 10.87
N ALA A 72 4.46 20.23 11.76
CA ALA A 72 4.54 20.43 13.20
C ALA A 72 5.98 20.61 13.69
N ARG A 73 6.92 19.82 13.15
CA ARG A 73 8.35 19.99 13.43
C ARG A 73 8.89 21.31 12.91
N ASN A 74 8.53 21.72 11.70
CA ASN A 74 8.98 22.99 11.11
C ASN A 74 8.45 24.20 11.88
N ASN A 75 7.24 24.10 12.42
CA ASN A 75 6.62 25.13 13.24
C ASN A 75 7.10 25.13 14.70
N ASN A 76 7.96 24.18 15.08
CA ASN A 76 8.39 23.94 16.46
C ASN A 76 7.20 23.71 17.42
N ASP A 77 6.18 23.00 16.96
CA ASP A 77 5.07 22.55 17.80
C ASP A 77 5.60 21.69 18.97
N SER A 78 4.79 21.53 20.01
CA SER A 78 5.19 20.79 21.19
C SER A 78 5.54 19.33 20.87
N GLU A 79 6.49 18.76 21.63
CA GLU A 79 6.84 17.34 21.50
C GLU A 79 5.63 16.43 21.72
N GLU A 80 4.68 16.85 22.56
CA GLU A 80 3.43 16.12 22.76
C GLU A 80 2.59 16.02 21.47
N ILE A 81 2.42 17.12 20.74
CA ILE A 81 1.69 17.14 19.46
C ILE A 81 2.40 16.22 18.44
N ILE A 82 3.72 16.36 18.32
CA ILE A 82 4.52 15.57 17.39
C ILE A 82 4.44 14.07 17.75
N ASN A 83 4.55 13.73 19.04
CA ASN A 83 4.47 12.34 19.51
C ASN A 83 3.09 11.73 19.28
N ASN A 84 2.02 12.51 19.47
CA ASN A 84 0.66 12.07 19.18
C ASN A 84 0.48 11.75 17.69
N LEU A 85 0.96 12.62 16.79
CA LEU A 85 0.93 12.38 15.34
C LEU A 85 1.77 11.16 14.94
N VAL A 86 2.97 11.00 15.51
CA VAL A 86 3.82 9.82 15.27
C VAL A 86 3.12 8.54 15.74
N ARG A 87 2.46 8.55 16.91
CA ARG A 87 1.72 7.40 17.42
C ARG A 87 0.55 7.03 16.52
N GLN A 88 -0.20 8.02 16.03
CA GLN A 88 -1.26 7.81 15.04
C GLN A 88 -0.71 7.18 13.74
N ASN A 89 0.42 7.69 13.24
CA ASN A 89 1.06 7.14 12.05
C ASN A 89 1.48 5.67 12.23
N ILE A 90 2.03 5.31 13.39
CA ILE A 90 2.41 3.92 13.70
C ILE A 90 1.17 3.00 13.72
N GLN A 91 0.09 3.43 14.36
CA GLN A 91 -1.15 2.66 14.40
C GLN A 91 -1.76 2.47 13.00
N LEU A 92 -1.76 3.52 12.17
CA LEU A 92 -2.26 3.44 10.81
C LEU A 92 -1.38 2.53 9.94
N SER A 93 -0.06 2.58 10.12
CA SER A 93 0.90 1.69 9.43
C SER A 93 0.63 0.21 9.75
N GLN A 94 0.29 -0.12 11.00
CA GLN A 94 -0.10 -1.47 11.38
C GLN A 94 -1.41 -1.91 10.71
N ARG A 95 -2.40 -1.02 10.61
CA ARG A 95 -3.68 -1.28 9.90
C ARG A 95 -3.46 -1.50 8.40
N ILE A 96 -2.61 -0.69 7.77
CA ILE A 96 -2.20 -0.85 6.38
C ILE A 96 -1.58 -2.22 6.14
N SER A 97 -0.66 -2.65 7.00
CA SER A 97 -0.04 -3.98 6.90
C SER A 97 -1.07 -5.11 6.97
N THR A 98 -2.02 -5.05 7.91
CA THR A 98 -3.11 -6.04 8.00
C THR A 98 -3.98 -6.04 6.75
N GLN A 99 -4.28 -4.86 6.20
CA GLN A 99 -5.10 -4.75 5.00
C GLN A 99 -4.39 -5.23 3.73
N GLN A 100 -3.07 -5.10 3.64
CA GLN A 100 -2.30 -5.70 2.56
C GLN A 100 -2.46 -7.22 2.51
N ILE A 101 -2.43 -7.88 3.68
CA ILE A 101 -2.69 -9.32 3.79
C ILE A 101 -4.12 -9.64 3.34
N ASN A 102 -5.09 -8.84 3.79
CA ASN A 102 -6.49 -9.00 3.40
C ASN A 102 -6.70 -8.86 1.89
N LEU A 103 -6.01 -7.91 1.26
CA LEU A 103 -6.06 -7.69 -0.19
C LEU A 103 -5.44 -8.86 -0.95
N HIS A 104 -4.28 -9.33 -0.49
CA HIS A 104 -3.60 -10.49 -1.05
C HIS A 104 -4.50 -11.73 -1.05
N ASN A 105 -5.18 -12.00 0.08
CA ASN A 105 -6.12 -13.12 0.22
C ASN A 105 -7.37 -12.99 -0.66
N ALA A 106 -7.75 -11.76 -1.05
CA ALA A 106 -8.92 -11.51 -1.90
C ALA A 106 -8.58 -11.50 -3.40
N MET A 107 -7.29 -11.56 -3.75
CA MET A 107 -6.83 -11.51 -5.13
C MET A 107 -7.41 -12.70 -5.92
N PRO A 108 -8.02 -12.48 -7.09
CA PRO A 108 -8.49 -13.58 -7.91
C PRO A 108 -7.29 -14.43 -8.35
N HIS A 109 -7.28 -15.70 -7.94
CA HIS A 109 -6.27 -16.64 -8.40
C HIS A 109 -6.77 -17.23 -9.73
N GLU A 110 -6.02 -17.04 -10.82
CA GLU A 110 -6.31 -17.72 -12.08
C GLU A 110 -6.20 -19.23 -11.85
N ASN A 111 -7.35 -19.88 -11.74
CA ASN A 111 -7.40 -21.33 -11.67
C ASN A 111 -7.09 -21.86 -13.07
N ASN A 112 -5.89 -22.42 -13.25
CA ASN A 112 -5.36 -22.96 -14.50
C ASN A 112 -6.11 -24.23 -15.00
N ARG A 113 -7.38 -24.40 -14.60
CA ARG A 113 -8.25 -25.53 -14.99
C ARG A 113 -8.73 -25.43 -16.45
N ASN A 114 -8.71 -24.26 -17.06
CA ASN A 114 -9.16 -24.07 -18.44
C ASN A 114 -8.11 -24.44 -19.50
N GLN A 115 -6.84 -24.64 -19.13
CA GLN A 115 -5.83 -25.14 -20.09
C GLN A 115 -5.94 -26.66 -20.32
N LEU A 116 -6.40 -27.45 -19.33
CA LEU A 116 -6.50 -28.90 -19.47
C LEU A 116 -7.66 -29.33 -20.38
N ASN A 117 -8.77 -28.59 -20.37
CA ASN A 117 -9.95 -28.93 -21.19
C ASN A 117 -9.79 -28.56 -22.67
N ASN A 118 -8.92 -27.60 -23.01
CA ASN A 118 -8.68 -27.23 -24.40
C ASN A 118 -7.69 -28.18 -25.12
N SER A 119 -6.89 -28.94 -24.37
CA SER A 119 -6.00 -29.96 -24.94
C SER A 119 -6.74 -31.24 -25.37
N ASN A 120 -7.89 -31.55 -24.79
CA ASN A 120 -8.62 -32.79 -25.08
C ASN A 120 -9.60 -32.67 -26.27
N ASN A 121 -10.00 -31.46 -26.64
CA ASN A 121 -10.90 -31.22 -27.77
C ASN A 121 -10.21 -31.09 -29.14
N ARG A 122 -8.87 -31.12 -29.18
CA ARG A 122 -8.09 -31.11 -30.44
C ARG A 122 -7.66 -32.50 -30.92
N ARG A 123 -8.10 -33.57 -30.24
CA ARG A 123 -7.75 -34.97 -30.55
C ARG A 123 -8.94 -35.85 -30.94
N ARG A 124 -10.08 -35.26 -31.33
CA ARG A 124 -11.21 -35.99 -31.93
C ARG A 124 -11.57 -35.39 -33.27
#